data_AF-A0A1H8PCM9-F1
#
_entry.id   AF-A0A1H8PCM9-F1
#
_cell.length_a   1.000
_cell.length_b   1.000
_cell.length_c   1.000
_cell.angle_alpha   90.00
_cell.angle_beta   90.00
_cell.angle_gamma   90.00
#
_symmetry.space_group_name_H-M   'P 1'
#
loop_
_entity.id
_entity.type
_entity.pdbx_description
1 polymer ?
#
loop_
_entity_poly.entity_id
_entity_poly.type
_entity_poly.pdbx_seq_one_letter_code
_entity_poly.pdbx_strand_id
1 'polypeptide(L)'
;MMTLQKLRMIVMNGQKILQTQNNNEWETMGTIKKVDEGIKPGVYNIYLAKTPSDKNQYEGQIIHVDKDNAVFYQQVNKDFIVHQLNAVDGKPVAGRDVAIQYDGEKATLTLIDMLKNKRSLKI
;
A
#
# COMPACT_ATOMS: atom_id res chain seq x y z
N MET A 1 -22.33 -14.54 -1.22
CA MET A 1 -21.27 -14.30 -0.22
C MET A 1 -19.99 -14.04 -0.98
N MET A 2 -19.41 -12.84 -0.92
CA MET A 2 -18.06 -12.64 -1.46
C MET A 2 -17.08 -13.26 -0.47
N THR A 3 -16.55 -14.44 -0.78
CA THR A 3 -15.35 -14.94 -0.11
C THR A 3 -14.24 -13.92 -0.33
N LEU A 4 -13.73 -13.33 0.74
CA LEU A 4 -12.58 -12.43 0.68
C LEU A 4 -11.37 -13.29 0.28
N GLN A 5 -11.11 -13.36 -1.02
CA GLN A 5 -9.98 -14.09 -1.56
C GLN A 5 -8.69 -13.48 -1.01
N LYS A 6 -7.78 -14.32 -0.51
CA LYS A 6 -6.50 -13.82 0.00
C LYS A 6 -5.67 -13.31 -1.17
N LEU A 7 -5.35 -12.03 -1.15
CA LEU A 7 -4.48 -11.38 -2.11
C LEU A 7 -3.06 -11.23 -1.57
N ARG A 8 -2.04 -11.59 -2.36
CA ARG A 8 -0.64 -11.26 -2.08
C ARG A 8 0.03 -10.64 -3.30
N MET A 9 1.09 -9.87 -3.06
CA MET A 9 1.95 -9.34 -4.10
C MET A 9 3.35 -9.96 -3.95
N ILE A 10 3.90 -10.50 -5.03
CA ILE A 10 5.29 -10.95 -5.11
C ILE A 10 6.07 -9.95 -5.94
N VAL A 11 7.20 -9.51 -5.42
CA VAL A 11 8.18 -8.70 -6.16
C VAL A 11 9.46 -9.49 -6.30
N MET A 12 9.87 -9.75 -7.55
CA MET A 12 11.12 -10.42 -7.86
C MET A 12 11.66 -9.92 -9.20
N ASN A 13 12.98 -9.75 -9.30
CA ASN A 13 13.67 -9.33 -10.53
C ASN A 13 13.06 -8.08 -11.20
N GLY A 14 12.62 -7.10 -10.40
CA GLY A 14 11.99 -5.86 -10.90
C GLY A 14 10.57 -6.05 -11.45
N GLN A 15 9.95 -7.21 -11.24
CA GLN A 15 8.58 -7.53 -11.64
C GLN A 15 7.67 -7.64 -10.41
N LYS A 16 6.40 -7.34 -10.61
CA LYS A 16 5.30 -7.43 -9.66
C LYS A 16 4.27 -8.43 -10.17
N ILE A 17 3.94 -9.40 -9.33
CA ILE A 17 2.95 -10.45 -9.58
C ILE A 17 1.90 -10.36 -8.47
N LEU A 18 0.64 -10.14 -8.85
CA LEU A 18 -0.48 -10.29 -7.91
C LEU A 18 -0.96 -11.73 -7.92
N GLN A 19 -1.25 -12.28 -6.76
CA GLN A 19 -1.75 -13.64 -6.63
C GLN A 19 -2.92 -13.72 -5.68
N THR A 20 -3.90 -14.55 -6.04
CA THR A 20 -5.02 -14.92 -5.18
C THR A 20 -4.83 -16.34 -4.66
N GLN A 21 -5.31 -16.64 -3.46
CA GLN A 21 -5.38 -18.01 -2.98
C GLN A 21 -6.71 -18.65 -3.39
N ASN A 22 -6.63 -19.74 -4.16
CA ASN A 22 -7.75 -20.58 -4.57
C ASN A 22 -7.42 -22.04 -4.22
N ASN A 23 -8.33 -22.75 -3.54
CA ASN A 23 -8.12 -24.14 -3.12
C ASN A 23 -6.76 -24.41 -2.43
N ASN A 24 -6.31 -23.48 -1.58
CA ASN A 24 -4.99 -23.45 -0.93
C ASN A 24 -3.77 -23.24 -1.84
N GLU A 25 -3.95 -23.16 -3.15
CA GLU A 25 -2.92 -22.82 -4.12
C GLU A 25 -2.90 -21.33 -4.44
N TRP A 26 -1.74 -20.81 -4.83
CA TRP A 26 -1.58 -19.42 -5.21
C TRP A 26 -1.58 -19.29 -6.72
N GLU A 27 -2.56 -18.59 -7.26
CA GLU A 27 -2.74 -18.38 -8.69
C GLU A 27 -2.41 -16.93 -9.06
N THR A 28 -1.71 -16.73 -10.17
CA THR A 28 -1.40 -15.39 -10.69
C THR A 28 -2.66 -14.70 -11.22
N MET A 29 -2.91 -13.48 -10.73
CA MET A 29 -3.99 -12.63 -11.19
C MET A 29 -3.50 -11.69 -12.30
N GLY A 30 -4.08 -11.82 -13.49
CA GLY A 30 -3.79 -10.96 -14.63
C GLY A 30 -2.33 -11.06 -15.10
N THR A 31 -1.83 -9.99 -15.71
CA THR A 31 -0.47 -9.95 -16.28
C THR A 31 0.57 -9.54 -15.24
N ILE A 32 1.75 -10.14 -15.34
CA ILE A 32 2.96 -9.71 -14.62
C ILE A 32 3.36 -8.30 -15.10
N LYS A 33 3.57 -7.37 -14.18
CA LYS A 33 3.91 -5.97 -14.48
C LYS A 33 5.30 -5.63 -13.96
N LYS A 34 5.93 -4.57 -14.48
CA LYS A 34 7.11 -3.98 -13.83
C LYS A 34 6.72 -3.49 -12.43
N VAL A 35 7.57 -3.72 -11.44
CA VAL A 35 7.34 -3.17 -10.10
C VAL A 35 7.56 -1.65 -10.13
N ASP A 36 6.77 -0.94 -9.34
CA ASP A 36 6.94 0.49 -9.11
C ASP A 36 8.30 0.76 -8.40
N GLU A 37 8.97 1.85 -8.77
CA GLU A 37 10.27 2.22 -8.21
C GLU A 37 10.20 2.38 -6.69
N GLY A 38 11.20 1.90 -5.96
CA GLY A 38 11.28 1.98 -4.51
C GLY A 38 10.70 0.77 -3.76
N ILE A 39 9.88 -0.08 -4.42
CA ILE A 39 9.39 -1.32 -3.81
C ILE A 39 10.48 -2.40 -3.91
N LYS A 40 10.87 -2.95 -2.76
CA LYS A 40 11.93 -3.97 -2.66
C LYS A 40 11.43 -5.36 -3.11
N PRO A 41 12.33 -6.27 -3.50
CA PRO A 41 11.98 -7.67 -3.69
C PRO A 41 11.45 -8.29 -2.39
N GLY A 42 10.42 -9.14 -2.49
CA GLY A 42 9.80 -9.78 -1.35
C GLY A 42 8.40 -10.32 -1.61
N VAL A 43 7.82 -10.96 -0.60
CA VAL A 43 6.43 -11.42 -0.58
C VAL A 43 5.63 -10.53 0.37
N TYR A 44 4.64 -9.85 -0.19
CA TYR A 44 3.78 -8.89 0.50
C TYR A 44 2.39 -9.52 0.68
N ASN A 45 2.15 -10.06 1.86
CA ASN A 45 0.88 -10.70 2.23
C ASN A 45 -0.20 -9.65 2.54
N ILE A 46 -0.64 -8.91 1.51
CA ILE A 46 -1.56 -7.78 1.67
C ILE A 46 -2.96 -8.18 2.13
N TYR A 47 -3.34 -9.46 2.06
CA TYR A 47 -4.53 -10.00 2.71
C TYR A 47 -4.51 -9.86 4.25
N LEU A 48 -3.35 -9.62 4.86
CA LEU A 48 -3.21 -9.32 6.29
C LEU A 48 -3.50 -7.86 6.61
N ALA A 49 -3.83 -7.04 5.61
CA ALA A 49 -4.08 -5.62 5.82
C ALA A 49 -5.27 -5.38 6.74
N LYS A 50 -5.09 -4.45 7.66
CA LYS A 50 -6.12 -3.99 8.59
C LYS A 50 -6.67 -2.65 8.14
N THR A 51 -7.93 -2.39 8.47
CA THR A 51 -8.48 -1.04 8.36
C THR A 51 -7.82 -0.13 9.41
N PRO A 52 -7.73 1.18 9.17
CA PRO A 52 -7.31 2.14 10.18
C PRO A 52 -8.21 2.02 11.42
N SER A 53 -7.63 1.92 12.62
CA SER A 53 -8.40 1.79 13.86
C SER A 53 -7.80 2.59 15.02
N ASP A 54 -6.50 2.42 15.28
CA ASP A 54 -5.91 2.77 16.59
C ASP A 54 -5.03 4.01 16.57
N LYS A 55 -4.61 4.43 15.38
CA LYS A 55 -3.70 5.56 15.18
C LYS A 55 -4.34 6.56 14.25
N ASN A 56 -4.20 7.83 14.60
CA ASN A 56 -4.56 8.91 13.70
C ASN A 56 -3.52 9.06 12.58
N GLN A 57 -2.34 8.44 12.68
CA GLN A 57 -1.30 8.55 11.66
C GLN A 57 -0.63 7.22 11.34
N TYR A 58 -0.40 6.98 10.05
CA TYR A 58 0.31 5.82 9.52
C TYR A 58 1.44 6.27 8.60
N GLU A 59 2.68 5.96 8.98
CA GLU A 59 3.88 6.28 8.20
C GLU A 59 4.48 5.03 7.57
N GLY A 60 4.79 5.10 6.27
CA GLY A 60 5.37 3.98 5.54
C GLY A 60 5.12 4.04 4.04
N GLN A 61 5.51 3.00 3.34
CA GLN A 61 5.52 2.95 1.88
C GLN A 61 4.17 2.48 1.33
N ILE A 62 3.65 3.14 0.30
CA ILE A 62 2.51 2.61 -0.48
C ILE A 62 3.03 1.47 -1.34
N ILE A 63 2.48 0.27 -1.18
CA ILE A 63 2.96 -0.93 -1.89
C ILE A 63 2.07 -1.34 -3.06
N HIS A 64 0.78 -1.02 -3.00
CA HIS A 64 -0.17 -1.39 -4.04
C HIS A 64 -1.36 -0.42 -4.07
N VAL A 65 -1.75 0.02 -5.26
CA VAL A 65 -2.97 0.80 -5.48
C VAL A 65 -3.90 -0.04 -6.35
N ASP A 66 -5.06 -0.37 -5.79
CA ASP A 66 -6.10 -1.16 -6.44
C ASP A 66 -7.25 -0.23 -6.82
N LYS A 67 -7.20 0.25 -8.07
CA LYS A 67 -8.21 1.19 -8.58
C LYS A 67 -9.56 0.51 -8.80
N ASP A 68 -9.57 -0.80 -9.06
CA ASP A 68 -10.79 -1.54 -9.36
C ASP A 68 -11.63 -1.71 -8.09
N ASN A 69 -10.98 -1.92 -6.94
CA ASN A 69 -11.63 -1.98 -5.63
C ASN A 69 -11.62 -0.64 -4.86
N ALA A 70 -11.18 0.44 -5.49
CA ALA A 70 -11.07 1.77 -4.90
C ALA A 70 -10.26 1.85 -3.58
N VAL A 71 -9.20 1.04 -3.44
CA VAL A 71 -8.37 0.99 -2.23
C VAL A 71 -6.87 1.10 -2.54
N PHE A 72 -6.07 1.43 -1.53
CA PHE A 72 -4.63 1.28 -1.59
C PHE A 72 -4.06 0.71 -0.30
N TYR A 73 -2.91 0.05 -0.43
CA TYR A 73 -2.24 -0.67 0.64
C TYR A 73 -0.94 0.04 0.98
N GLN A 74 -0.77 0.35 2.27
CA GLN A 74 0.44 0.90 2.84
C GLN A 74 1.11 -0.16 3.70
N GLN A 75 2.42 -0.33 3.55
CA GLN A 75 3.23 -1.09 4.49
C GLN A 75 3.71 -0.16 5.60
N VAL A 76 3.34 -0.46 6.84
CA VAL A 76 3.75 0.27 8.05
C VAL A 76 4.59 -0.69 8.88
N ASN A 77 5.91 -0.47 8.89
CA ASN A 77 6.88 -1.45 9.41
C ASN A 77 6.71 -2.84 8.78
N LYS A 78 6.17 -3.81 9.53
CA LYS A 78 5.90 -5.19 9.08
C LYS A 78 4.41 -5.46 8.83
N ASP A 79 3.54 -4.52 9.19
CA ASP A 79 2.10 -4.63 9.03
C ASP A 79 1.64 -3.96 7.73
N PHE A 80 0.40 -4.26 7.33
CA PHE A 80 -0.25 -3.63 6.19
C PHE A 80 -1.52 -2.92 6.65
N ILE A 81 -1.74 -1.73 6.10
CA ILE A 81 -2.96 -0.95 6.30
C ILE A 81 -3.62 -0.76 4.94
N VAL A 82 -4.93 -0.97 4.88
CA VAL A 82 -5.74 -0.73 3.68
C VAL A 82 -6.57 0.54 3.86
N HIS A 83 -6.46 1.45 2.90
CA HIS A 83 -7.12 2.75 2.90
C HIS A 83 -8.08 2.83 1.72
N GLN A 84 -9.22 3.50 1.92
CA GLN A 84 -10.15 3.81 0.85
C GLN A 84 -9.66 5.02 0.05
N LEU A 85 -9.62 4.94 -1.29
CA LEU A 85 -9.14 6.04 -2.14
C LEU A 85 -9.98 7.31 -1.97
N ASN A 86 -11.29 7.17 -1.76
CA ASN A 86 -12.21 8.30 -1.61
C ASN A 86 -12.16 8.97 -0.22
N ALA A 87 -11.57 8.30 0.77
CA ALA A 87 -11.45 8.82 2.13
C ALA A 87 -10.17 9.65 2.32
N VAL A 88 -9.23 9.57 1.38
CA VAL A 88 -7.90 10.19 1.51
C VAL A 88 -7.75 11.33 0.51
N ASP A 89 -7.52 12.53 1.01
CA ASP A 89 -7.10 13.68 0.21
C ASP A 89 -5.63 13.53 -0.21
N GLY A 90 -5.39 13.58 -1.52
CA GLY A 90 -4.10 13.31 -2.15
C GLY A 90 -4.11 12.05 -3.03
N LYS A 91 -3.15 11.98 -3.95
CA LYS A 91 -3.05 10.87 -4.91
C LYS A 91 -2.01 9.84 -4.43
N PRO A 92 -2.41 8.63 -4.02
CA PRO A 92 -1.45 7.60 -3.65
C PRO A 92 -0.68 7.11 -4.88
N VAL A 93 0.63 6.96 -4.70
CA VAL A 93 1.55 6.47 -5.72
C VAL A 93 2.37 5.33 -5.09
N ALA A 94 2.28 4.14 -5.68
CA ALA A 94 3.05 2.99 -5.22
C ALA A 94 4.56 3.26 -5.27
N GLY A 95 5.30 2.75 -4.29
CA GLY A 95 6.72 2.97 -4.10
C GLY A 95 7.08 4.21 -3.28
N ARG A 96 6.13 5.13 -3.03
CA ARG A 96 6.39 6.34 -2.24
C ARG A 96 6.18 6.14 -0.75
N ASP A 97 7.08 6.72 0.04
CA ASP A 97 6.92 6.85 1.49
C ASP A 97 5.98 8.02 1.81
N VAL A 98 4.95 7.73 2.59
CA VAL A 98 3.89 8.68 2.94
C VAL A 98 3.51 8.61 4.41
N ALA A 99 2.95 9.70 4.90
CA ALA A 99 2.18 9.76 6.12
C ALA A 99 0.70 9.91 5.76
N ILE A 100 -0.15 9.00 6.22
CA ILE A 100 -1.60 9.11 6.12
C ILE A 100 -2.13 9.53 7.49
N GLN A 101 -2.66 10.74 7.58
CA GLN A 101 -3.20 11.31 8.81
C GLN A 101 -4.73 11.37 8.73
N TYR A 102 -5.42 10.66 9.61
CA TYR A 102 -6.87 10.68 9.76
C TYR A 102 -7.34 11.82 10.67
N ASP A 103 -8.43 12.45 10.27
CA ASP A 103 -9.27 13.39 11.02
C ASP A 103 -10.73 12.93 10.84
N GLY A 104 -11.18 12.09 11.78
CA GLY A 104 -12.43 11.35 11.65
C GLY A 104 -12.41 10.37 10.47
N GLU A 105 -13.41 10.47 9.58
CA GLU A 105 -13.55 9.59 8.42
C GLU A 105 -12.68 10.02 7.23
N LYS A 106 -12.13 11.23 7.26
CA LYS A 106 -11.26 11.75 6.20
C LYS A 106 -9.80 11.62 6.61
N ALA A 107 -8.92 11.51 5.64
CA ALA A 107 -7.49 11.54 5.87
C ALA A 107 -6.78 12.42 4.85
N THR A 108 -5.56 12.82 5.19
CA THR A 108 -4.67 13.56 4.29
C THR A 108 -3.40 12.74 4.05
N LEU A 109 -2.98 12.65 2.79
CA LEU A 109 -1.73 12.02 2.39
C LEU A 109 -0.63 13.08 2.27
N THR A 110 0.48 12.86 2.98
CA THR A 110 1.69 13.70 2.88
C THR A 110 2.87 12.85 2.41
N LEU A 111 3.58 13.27 1.36
CA LEU A 111 4.82 12.61 0.94
C LEU A 111 5.93 12.86 1.97
N ILE A 112 6.53 11.79 2.51
CA ILE A 112 7.61 11.88 3.49
C ILE A 112 8.94 12.29 2.83
N ASP A 113 9.14 11.95 1.54
CA ASP A 113 10.29 12.39 0.75
C ASP A 113 10.49 13.92 0.80
N MET A 114 9.40 14.69 0.91
CA MET A 114 9.45 16.15 1.03
C MET A 114 9.80 16.66 2.44
N LEU A 115 9.52 15.89 3.49
CA LEU A 115 9.74 16.29 4.89
C LEU A 115 11.22 16.23 5.29
N LYS A 116 12.00 15.31 4.72
CA LYS A 116 13.45 15.23 4.96
C LYS A 116 14.22 16.41 4.35
N ASN A 117 13.85 16.81 3.13
CA ASN A 117 14.48 17.95 2.45
C ASN A 117 14.13 19.30 3.08
N LYS A 118 12.94 19.46 3.68
CA LYS A 118 12.56 20.73 4.35
C LYS A 118 13.29 20.95 5.68
N ARG A 119 13.76 19.88 6.34
CA ARG A 119 14.59 19.97 7.56
C ARG A 119 16.06 20.24 7.26
N SER A 120 16.57 19.83 6.10
CA SER A 120 17.97 20.09 5.71
C SER A 120 18.22 21.50 5.17
N LEU A 121 17.18 22.26 4.85
CA LEU A 121 17.29 23.64 4.32
C LEU A 121 17.25 24.73 5.39
N LYS A 122 17.26 24.37 6.69
CA LYS A 122 17.49 25.31 7.79
C LYS A 122 18.96 25.24 8.18
N ILE A 123 19.83 25.86 7.40
CA ILE A 123 21.21 26.22 7.80
C ILE A 123 21.40 27.68 7.44
#